data_AF-A0A6P4YUQ8-F1
#
_entry.id   AF-A0A6P4YUQ8-F1
#
_cell.length_a   1.000
_cell.length_b   1.000
_cell.length_c   1.000
_cell.angle_alpha   90.00
_cell.angle_beta   90.00
_cell.angle_gamma   90.00
#
_symmetry.space_group_name_H-M   'P 1'
#
loop_
_entity.id
_entity.type
_entity.pdbx_description
1 polymer ?
#
loop_
_entity_poly.entity_id
_entity_poly.type
_entity_poly.pdbx_seq_one_letter_code
_entity_poly.pdbx_strand_id
1 'polypeptide(L)'
;MTYVNQVTNDRCKVAIAVVWVWSGVLAMLPVFGWNCERFEPGCAWLGGGTPHSYLVLILVLVFIPMMAIVFFNVRVFYSLWQHVSDILKQEASVGAPPSTSRKSAVTIVLITGVFLVGWLPYCVAVLGCAASGDCAAVRPTLFFVILNSAVNPSSTASV
;
A
#
# COMPACT_ATOMS: atom_id res chain seq x y z
N MET A 1 1.73 -29.85 -3.53
CA MET A 1 1.36 -28.90 -4.60
C MET A 1 2.18 -27.64 -4.41
N THR A 2 3.09 -27.33 -5.33
CA THR A 2 4.05 -26.22 -5.24
C THR A 2 3.41 -24.90 -5.73
N TYR A 3 3.63 -23.82 -4.97
CA TYR A 3 3.16 -22.44 -5.17
C TYR A 3 3.26 -21.91 -6.63
N VAL A 4 4.24 -22.38 -7.39
CA VAL A 4 4.50 -22.01 -8.79
C VAL A 4 3.31 -22.34 -9.73
N ASN A 5 2.46 -23.30 -9.39
CA ASN A 5 1.34 -23.72 -10.24
C ASN A 5 0.04 -22.92 -10.06
N GLN A 6 -0.07 -22.04 -9.05
CA GLN A 6 -1.29 -21.25 -8.81
C GLN A 6 -1.25 -19.82 -9.36
N VAL A 7 -0.06 -19.26 -9.58
CA VAL A 7 0.13 -17.94 -10.21
C VAL A 7 0.33 -18.13 -11.71
N THR A 8 -0.76 -18.42 -12.42
CA THR A 8 -0.73 -18.53 -13.88
C THR A 8 -0.85 -17.15 -14.52
N ASN A 9 -0.14 -16.93 -15.63
CA ASN A 9 -0.13 -15.65 -16.36
C ASN A 9 -1.55 -15.13 -16.68
N ASP A 10 -2.49 -16.03 -16.96
CA ASP A 10 -3.87 -15.64 -17.29
C ASP A 10 -4.63 -15.11 -16.08
N ARG A 11 -4.40 -15.66 -14.88
CA ARG A 11 -4.98 -15.12 -13.64
C ARG A 11 -4.39 -13.76 -13.28
N CYS A 12 -3.09 -13.56 -13.51
CA CYS A 12 -2.45 -12.26 -13.35
C CYS A 12 -3.04 -11.20 -14.28
N LYS A 13 -3.25 -11.52 -15.56
CA LYS A 13 -3.89 -10.60 -16.53
C LYS A 13 -5.30 -10.22 -16.09
N VAL A 14 -6.10 -11.18 -15.64
CA VAL A 14 -7.45 -10.92 -15.13
C VAL A 14 -7.40 -10.02 -13.90
N ALA A 15 -6.53 -10.30 -12.93
CA ALA A 15 -6.38 -9.47 -11.75
C ALA A 15 -5.97 -8.03 -12.10
N ILE A 16 -5.02 -7.85 -13.03
CA ILE A 16 -4.60 -6.53 -13.51
C ILE A 16 -5.80 -5.80 -14.15
N ALA A 17 -6.54 -6.46 -15.04
CA ALA A 17 -7.71 -5.86 -15.69
C ALA A 17 -8.77 -5.42 -14.66
N VAL A 18 -9.06 -6.24 -13.66
CA VAL A 18 -9.99 -5.91 -12.57
C VAL A 18 -9.51 -4.69 -11.79
N VAL A 19 -8.22 -4.62 -11.43
CA VAL A 19 -7.64 -3.46 -10.71
C VAL A 19 -7.74 -2.18 -11.53
N TRP A 20 -7.47 -2.24 -12.84
CA TRP A 20 -7.58 -1.07 -13.73
C TRP A 20 -9.02 -0.59 -13.86
N VAL A 21 -9.96 -1.50 -14.10
CA VAL A 21 -11.39 -1.16 -14.21
C VAL A 21 -11.88 -0.57 -12.89
N TRP A 22 -11.55 -1.19 -11.76
CA TRP A 22 -11.95 -0.70 -10.45
C TRP A 22 -11.38 0.69 -10.15
N SER A 23 -10.10 0.91 -10.43
CA SER A 23 -9.45 2.21 -10.30
C SER A 23 -10.11 3.27 -11.18
N GLY A 24 -10.44 2.92 -12.43
CA GLY A 24 -11.14 3.81 -13.36
C GLY A 24 -12.53 4.18 -12.89
N VAL A 25 -13.30 3.22 -12.38
CA VAL A 25 -14.63 3.46 -11.79
C VAL A 25 -14.51 4.45 -10.64
N LEU A 26 -13.64 4.17 -9.66
CA LEU A 26 -13.43 5.06 -8.51
C LEU A 26 -13.02 6.48 -8.92
N ALA A 27 -12.14 6.63 -9.91
CA ALA A 27 -11.71 7.94 -10.40
C ALA A 27 -12.83 8.73 -11.11
N MET A 28 -13.81 8.04 -11.71
CA MET A 28 -14.92 8.67 -12.43
C MET A 28 -16.11 9.01 -11.54
N LEU A 29 -16.21 8.46 -10.32
CA LEU A 29 -17.31 8.74 -9.38
C LEU A 29 -17.59 10.24 -9.16
N PRO A 30 -16.59 11.13 -9.02
CA PRO A 30 -16.81 12.57 -8.89
C PRO A 30 -17.46 13.21 -10.13
N VAL A 31 -17.22 12.66 -11.32
CA VAL A 31 -17.78 13.15 -12.60
C VAL A 31 -19.26 12.79 -12.72
N PHE A 32 -19.69 11.67 -12.13
CA PHE A 32 -21.09 11.24 -12.11
C PHE A 32 -21.95 11.95 -11.03
N GLY A 33 -21.47 13.06 -10.48
CA GLY A 33 -22.23 13.89 -9.55
C GLY A 33 -21.85 13.71 -8.08
N TRP A 34 -20.86 12.88 -7.75
CA TRP A 34 -20.31 12.81 -6.38
C TRP A 34 -19.27 13.92 -6.12
N ASN A 35 -19.62 15.15 -6.50
CA ASN A 35 -18.85 16.36 -6.28
C ASN A 35 -19.67 17.33 -5.39
N CYS A 36 -19.01 18.35 -4.85
CA CYS A 36 -19.67 19.39 -4.08
C CYS A 36 -19.28 20.77 -4.60
N GLU A 37 -20.19 21.74 -4.46
CA GLU A 37 -19.86 23.13 -4.76
C GLU A 37 -18.93 23.71 -3.71
N ARG A 38 -18.03 24.61 -4.15
CA ARG A 38 -16.87 25.10 -3.40
C ARG A 38 -17.19 25.76 -2.04
N PHE A 39 -18.44 26.14 -1.81
CA PHE A 39 -18.89 26.87 -0.61
C PHE A 39 -19.86 26.07 0.28
N GLU A 40 -20.15 24.82 -0.06
CA GLU A 40 -21.01 23.96 0.77
C GLU A 40 -20.25 23.47 2.02
N PRO A 41 -20.88 23.49 3.21
CA PRO A 41 -20.30 22.92 4.42
C PRO A 41 -20.07 21.42 4.22
N GLY A 42 -18.85 20.93 4.52
CA GLY A 42 -18.49 19.53 4.25
C GLY A 42 -17.90 19.28 2.86
N CYS A 43 -17.40 20.32 2.19
CA CYS A 43 -16.62 20.21 0.95
C CYS A 43 -15.12 20.47 1.19
N ALA A 44 -14.26 19.55 0.76
CA ALA A 44 -12.82 19.75 0.76
C ALA A 44 -12.39 20.48 -0.52
N TRP A 45 -11.49 21.47 -0.39
CA TRP A 45 -10.90 22.20 -1.52
C TRP A 45 -9.83 21.36 -2.26
N LEU A 46 -10.16 20.13 -2.60
CA LEU A 46 -9.37 19.23 -3.44
C LEU A 46 -10.06 19.10 -4.79
N GLY A 47 -9.33 19.36 -5.89
CA GLY A 47 -9.83 19.14 -7.26
C GLY A 47 -11.03 19.99 -7.72
N GLY A 48 -11.45 21.02 -6.96
CA GLY A 48 -12.58 21.88 -7.32
C GLY A 48 -13.82 21.72 -6.43
N GLY A 49 -13.82 20.73 -5.52
CA GLY A 49 -14.90 20.50 -4.56
C GLY A 49 -15.15 19.01 -4.38
N THR A 50 -14.46 18.40 -3.42
CA THR A 50 -14.56 16.96 -3.13
C THR A 50 -15.24 16.75 -1.77
N PRO A 51 -16.34 15.99 -1.68
CA PRO A 51 -17.02 15.79 -0.40
C PRO A 51 -16.18 14.90 0.54
N HIS A 52 -16.26 15.15 1.85
CA HIS A 52 -15.50 14.38 2.85
C HIS A 52 -15.83 12.88 2.79
N SER A 53 -17.10 12.53 2.53
CA SER A 53 -17.54 11.14 2.39
C SER A 53 -16.82 10.40 1.28
N TYR A 54 -16.52 11.06 0.16
CA TYR A 54 -15.75 10.49 -0.94
C TYR A 54 -14.28 10.27 -0.55
N LEU A 55 -13.67 11.23 0.14
CA LEU A 55 -12.29 11.08 0.63
C LEU A 55 -12.16 9.92 1.63
N VAL A 56 -13.12 9.78 2.55
CA VAL A 56 -13.16 8.67 3.51
C VAL A 56 -13.39 7.33 2.79
N LEU A 57 -14.27 7.28 1.79
CA LEU A 57 -14.51 6.08 1.00
C LEU A 57 -13.23 5.62 0.27
N ILE A 58 -12.53 6.53 -0.40
CA ILE A 58 -11.25 6.21 -1.03
C ILE A 58 -10.24 5.73 0.00
N LEU A 59 -10.13 6.43 1.14
CA LEU A 59 -9.21 6.06 2.20
C LEU A 59 -9.47 4.62 2.66
N VAL A 60 -10.72 4.25 2.95
CA VAL A 60 -11.08 2.90 3.40
C VAL A 60 -10.77 1.86 2.32
N LEU A 61 -11.15 2.11 1.07
CA LEU A 61 -10.92 1.18 -0.04
C LEU A 61 -9.44 0.95 -0.34
N VAL A 62 -8.57 1.94 -0.11
CA VAL A 62 -7.11 1.81 -0.28
C VAL A 62 -6.46 1.20 0.95
N PHE A 63 -6.96 1.50 2.15
CA PHE A 63 -6.39 1.02 3.40
C PHE A 63 -6.57 -0.49 3.60
N ILE A 64 -7.70 -1.06 3.18
CA ILE A 64 -7.96 -2.51 3.25
C ILE A 64 -6.88 -3.35 2.53
N PRO A 65 -6.62 -3.16 1.22
CA PRO A 65 -5.58 -3.91 0.52
C PRO A 65 -4.18 -3.59 1.06
N MET A 66 -3.93 -2.34 1.47
CA MET A 66 -2.66 -1.97 2.11
C MET A 66 -2.38 -2.79 3.38
N MET A 67 -3.36 -2.88 4.29
CA MET A 67 -3.25 -3.69 5.51
C MET A 67 -3.11 -5.17 5.20
N ALA A 68 -3.80 -5.69 4.19
CA ALA A 68 -3.66 -7.06 3.75
C ALA A 68 -2.22 -7.36 3.28
N ILE A 69 -1.65 -6.50 2.43
CA ILE A 69 -0.26 -6.62 1.97
C ILE A 69 0.70 -6.64 3.15
N VAL A 70 0.56 -5.73 4.10
CA VAL A 70 1.42 -5.67 5.30
C VAL A 70 1.30 -6.95 6.11
N PHE A 71 0.08 -7.38 6.39
CA PHE A 71 -0.18 -8.59 7.16
C PHE A 71 0.47 -9.81 6.49
N PHE A 72 0.27 -10.01 5.19
CA PHE A 72 0.87 -11.12 4.46
C PHE A 72 2.40 -11.05 4.48
N ASN A 73 2.99 -9.87 4.25
CA ASN A 73 4.45 -9.69 4.27
C ASN A 73 5.06 -9.98 5.65
N VAL A 74 4.42 -9.52 6.74
CA VAL A 74 4.86 -9.81 8.11
C VAL A 74 4.76 -11.30 8.41
N ARG A 75 3.68 -11.96 7.99
CA ARG A 75 3.49 -13.41 8.18
C ARG A 75 4.54 -14.22 7.43
N VAL A 76 4.83 -13.85 6.18
CA VAL A 76 5.89 -14.46 5.37
C VAL A 76 7.25 -14.23 6.02
N PHE A 77 7.55 -13.00 6.45
CA PHE A 77 8.80 -12.68 7.14
C PHE A 77 8.95 -13.49 8.43
N TYR A 78 7.90 -13.60 9.24
CA TYR A 78 7.93 -14.36 10.48
C TYR A 78 8.17 -15.85 10.22
N SER A 79 7.48 -16.43 9.23
CA SER A 79 7.71 -17.82 8.81
C SER A 79 9.14 -18.01 8.32
N LEU A 80 9.65 -17.13 7.46
CA LEU A 80 11.04 -17.18 6.99
C LEU A 80 12.04 -17.02 8.13
N TRP A 81 11.77 -16.14 9.09
CA TRP A 81 12.62 -15.92 10.26
C TRP A 81 12.68 -17.16 11.15
N GLN A 82 11.55 -17.84 11.37
CA GLN A 82 11.50 -19.11 12.09
C GLN A 82 12.35 -20.17 11.37
N HIS A 83 12.13 -20.38 10.06
CA HIS A 83 12.90 -21.36 9.29
C HIS A 83 14.41 -21.05 9.27
N VAL A 84 14.79 -19.79 9.11
CA VAL A 84 16.19 -19.37 9.13
C VAL A 84 16.79 -19.51 10.53
N SER A 85 16.05 -19.19 11.60
CA SER A 85 16.54 -19.38 12.96
C SER A 85 16.78 -20.86 13.27
N ASP A 86 15.97 -21.76 12.72
CA ASP A 86 16.14 -23.19 12.90
C ASP A 86 17.32 -23.72 12.07
N ILE A 87 17.51 -23.22 10.85
CA ILE A 87 18.69 -23.52 10.01
C ILE A 87 19.98 -23.03 10.68
N LEU A 88 20.01 -21.83 11.25
CA LEU A 88 21.20 -21.30 11.92
C LEU A 88 21.59 -22.11 13.17
N LYS A 89 20.61 -22.60 13.93
CA LYS A 89 20.87 -23.53 15.05
C LYS A 89 21.47 -24.84 14.54
N GLN A 90 20.97 -25.31 13.40
CA GLN A 90 21.44 -26.55 12.78
C GLN A 90 22.84 -26.37 12.18
N GLU A 91 23.12 -25.28 11.47
CA GLU A 91 24.45 -24.95 10.93
C GLU A 91 25.47 -24.70 12.04
N ALA A 92 25.10 -24.06 13.16
CA ALA A 92 25.97 -23.90 14.33
C ALA A 92 26.30 -25.24 15.01
N SER A 93 25.38 -26.21 14.97
CA SER A 93 25.62 -27.56 15.48
C SER A 93 26.49 -28.42 14.55
N VAL A 94 26.57 -28.07 13.25
CA VAL A 94 27.27 -28.85 12.21
C VAL A 94 28.51 -28.12 11.65
N GLY A 95 28.75 -26.86 12.00
CA GLY A 95 29.91 -26.06 11.54
C GLY A 95 29.83 -25.58 10.08
N ALA A 96 28.62 -25.46 9.51
CA ALA A 96 28.43 -25.05 8.12
C ALA A 96 28.45 -23.51 7.94
N PRO A 97 28.91 -22.99 6.79
CA PRO A 97 28.94 -21.54 6.52
C PRO A 97 27.52 -20.96 6.34
N PRO A 98 27.28 -19.73 6.81
CA PRO A 98 25.93 -19.15 6.86
C PRO A 98 25.31 -18.96 5.47
N SER A 99 24.10 -19.49 5.28
CA SER A 99 23.34 -19.34 4.03
C SER A 99 22.85 -17.90 3.78
N THR A 100 22.91 -17.45 2.52
CA THR A 100 22.72 -16.07 2.05
C THR A 100 21.26 -15.56 1.98
N SER A 101 20.30 -16.29 2.56
CA SER A 101 18.85 -16.06 2.38
C SER A 101 18.29 -14.80 3.08
N ARG A 102 19.07 -14.16 3.95
CA ARG A 102 18.61 -13.04 4.80
C ARG A 102 18.35 -11.73 4.03
N LYS A 103 19.03 -11.51 2.90
CA LYS A 103 19.01 -10.20 2.20
C LYS A 103 17.69 -9.92 1.49
N SER A 104 17.08 -10.93 0.87
CA SER A 104 15.88 -10.74 0.05
C SER A 104 14.61 -10.44 0.88
N ALA A 105 14.44 -11.13 2.02
CA ALA A 105 13.30 -10.92 2.91
C ALA A 105 13.33 -9.57 3.63
N VAL A 106 14.53 -9.09 4.02
CA VAL A 106 14.71 -7.78 4.66
C VAL A 106 14.34 -6.65 3.70
N THR A 107 14.70 -6.76 2.43
CA THR A 107 14.32 -5.77 1.40
C THR A 107 12.80 -5.67 1.25
N ILE A 108 12.07 -6.79 1.23
CA ILE A 108 10.61 -6.80 1.11
C ILE A 108 9.94 -6.09 2.31
N VAL A 109 10.42 -6.34 3.53
CA VAL A 109 9.91 -5.68 4.74
C VAL A 109 10.22 -4.18 4.74
N LEU A 110 11.44 -3.80 4.31
CA LEU A 110 11.81 -2.38 4.18
C LEU A 110 10.92 -1.67 3.16
N ILE A 111 10.72 -2.24 1.97
CA ILE A 111 9.84 -1.67 0.94
C ILE A 111 8.42 -1.51 1.49
N THR A 112 7.89 -2.54 2.16
CA THR A 112 6.55 -2.51 2.76
C THR A 112 6.43 -1.46 3.86
N GLY A 113 7.47 -1.31 4.70
CA GLY A 113 7.52 -0.29 5.75
C GLY A 113 7.61 1.13 5.20
N VAL A 114 8.41 1.37 4.17
CA VAL A 114 8.50 2.66 3.47
C VAL A 114 7.17 3.01 2.80
N PHE A 115 6.48 2.01 2.23
CA PHE A 115 5.11 2.17 1.73
C PHE A 115 4.16 2.65 2.83
N LEU A 116 4.20 2.06 4.03
CA LEU A 116 3.37 2.49 5.14
C LEU A 116 3.66 3.92 5.60
N VAL A 117 4.93 4.26 5.78
CA VAL A 117 5.35 5.57 6.28
C VAL A 117 5.02 6.68 5.28
N GLY A 118 5.12 6.41 3.97
CA GLY A 118 4.76 7.39 2.94
C GLY A 118 3.27 7.73 2.88
N TRP A 119 2.40 6.80 3.26
CA TRP A 119 0.94 6.97 3.21
C TRP A 119 0.32 7.43 4.53
N LEU A 120 0.98 7.19 5.67
CA LEU A 120 0.50 7.59 7.00
C LEU A 120 0.12 9.09 7.12
N PRO A 121 0.93 10.05 6.64
CA PRO A 121 0.58 11.48 6.70
C PRO A 121 -0.74 11.79 5.96
N TYR A 122 -0.96 11.15 4.82
CA TYR A 122 -2.17 11.31 4.03
C TYR A 122 -3.40 10.72 4.76
N CYS A 123 -3.28 9.52 5.32
CA CYS A 123 -4.35 8.90 6.10
C CYS A 123 -4.78 9.76 7.29
N VAL A 124 -3.80 10.28 8.05
CA VAL A 124 -4.06 11.15 9.21
C VAL A 124 -4.71 12.46 8.77
N ALA A 125 -4.25 13.06 7.67
CA ALA A 125 -4.84 14.30 7.15
C ALA A 125 -6.28 14.12 6.68
N VAL A 126 -6.60 13.01 6.00
CA VAL A 126 -7.98 12.72 5.55
C VAL A 126 -8.91 12.45 6.73
N LEU A 127 -8.46 11.71 7.75
CA LEU A 127 -9.25 11.49 8.97
C LEU A 127 -9.44 12.78 9.77
N GLY A 128 -8.40 13.61 9.88
CA GLY A 128 -8.49 14.94 10.49
C GLY A 128 -9.50 15.83 9.77
N CYS A 129 -9.40 15.90 8.44
CA CYS A 129 -10.37 16.57 7.56
C CYS A 129 -11.80 16.08 7.82
N ALA A 130 -12.03 14.77 7.88
CA ALA A 130 -13.36 14.20 8.17
C ALA A 130 -13.89 14.53 9.58
N ALA A 131 -13.00 14.69 10.56
CA ALA A 131 -13.37 14.95 11.95
C ALA A 131 -13.57 16.44 12.27
N SER A 132 -12.72 17.32 11.72
CA SER A 132 -12.72 18.76 12.01
C SER A 132 -13.36 19.61 10.92
N GLY A 133 -13.55 19.06 9.72
CA GLY A 133 -13.95 19.80 8.51
C GLY A 133 -12.83 20.63 7.88
N ASP A 134 -11.64 20.70 8.51
CA ASP A 134 -10.49 21.42 7.96
C ASP A 134 -9.57 20.46 7.18
N CYS A 135 -9.58 20.63 5.86
CA CYS A 135 -8.82 19.78 4.94
C CYS A 135 -7.54 20.45 4.42
N ALA A 136 -7.10 21.56 5.01
CA ALA A 136 -5.88 22.26 4.59
C ALA A 136 -4.65 21.34 4.61
N ALA A 137 -4.59 20.40 5.56
CA ALA A 137 -3.50 19.43 5.70
C ALA A 137 -3.50 18.30 4.64
N VAL A 138 -4.61 18.08 3.92
CA VAL A 138 -4.71 17.00 2.92
C VAL A 138 -3.88 17.32 1.67
N ARG A 139 -3.84 18.58 1.24
CA ARG A 139 -3.07 19.00 0.07
C ARG A 139 -1.56 18.76 0.17
N PRO A 140 -0.86 19.25 1.22
CA PRO A 140 0.59 19.04 1.32
C PRO A 140 0.94 17.55 1.51
N THR A 141 0.04 16.74 2.06
CA THR A 141 0.30 15.31 2.27
C THR A 141 0.27 14.48 0.98
N LEU A 142 -0.39 14.96 -0.09
CA LEU A 142 -0.32 14.35 -1.42
C LEU A 142 1.12 14.29 -1.97
N PHE A 143 1.98 15.22 -1.60
CA PHE A 143 3.39 15.21 -1.98
C PHE A 143 4.10 13.92 -1.52
N PHE A 144 3.83 13.47 -0.29
CA PHE A 144 4.41 12.23 0.24
C PHE A 144 3.90 10.99 -0.50
N VAL A 145 2.63 10.98 -0.93
CA VAL A 145 2.06 9.90 -1.74
C VAL A 145 2.72 9.83 -3.12
N ILE A 146 2.96 10.98 -3.75
CA ILE A 146 3.64 11.08 -5.05
C ILE A 146 5.10 10.60 -4.92
N LEU A 147 5.81 11.04 -3.88
CA LEU A 147 7.17 10.57 -3.61
C LEU A 147 7.21 9.06 -3.36
N ASN A 148 6.24 8.52 -2.63
CA ASN A 148 6.16 7.08 -2.39
C ASN A 148 6.10 6.28 -3.71
N SER A 149 5.33 6.77 -4.68
CA SER A 149 5.24 6.18 -6.01
C SER A 149 6.57 6.26 -6.78
N ALA A 150 7.37 7.30 -6.56
CA ALA A 150 8.70 7.45 -7.17
C ALA A 150 9.77 6.52 -6.58
N VAL A 151 9.54 5.96 -5.39
CA VAL A 151 10.43 4.96 -4.77
C VAL A 151 10.15 3.54 -5.29
N ASN A 152 8.98 3.29 -5.91
CA ASN A 152 8.65 1.98 -6.47
C ASN A 152 9.62 1.55 -7.60
N PRO A 153 9.97 2.39 -8.60
CA PRO A 153 10.91 2.01 -9.66
C PRO A 153 12.34 1.76 -9.17
N SER A 154 12.81 2.54 -8.19
CA SER A 154 14.18 2.43 -7.67
C SER A 154 14.41 1.16 -6.83
N SER A 155 13.34 0.60 -6.27
CA SER A 155 13.39 -0.66 -5.53
C SER A 155 13.23 -1.91 -6.40
N THR A 156 12.67 -1.80 -7.61
CA THR A 156 12.66 -2.88 -8.63
C THR A 156 13.91 -2.92 -9.52
N ALA A 157 14.68 -1.84 -9.62
CA ALA A 157 15.83 -1.76 -10.53
C ALA A 157 17.16 -2.33 -9.97
N SER A 158 17.13 -2.99 -8.81
CA SER A 158 18.32 -3.55 -8.14
C SER A 158 18.33 -5.08 -8.03
N VAL A 159 17.55 -5.76 -8.87
CA VAL A 159 17.57 -7.22 -9.03
C VAL A 159 18.10 -7.60 -10.40
#